data_AF-A0A088QHZ8-F1
#
_entry.id   AF-A0A088QHZ8-F1
#
_cell.length_a   1.000
_cell.length_b   1.000
_cell.length_c   1.000
_cell.angle_alpha   90.00
_cell.angle_beta   90.00
_cell.angle_gamma   90.00
#
_symmetry.space_group_name_H-M   'P 1'
#
loop_
_entity.id
_entity.type
_entity.pdbx_description
1 polymer ?
#
loop_
_entity_poly.entity_id
_entity_poly.type
_entity_poly.pdbx_seq_one_letter_code
_entity_poly.pdbx_strand_id
1 'polypeptide(L)'
;MQLSKPRTSSPRATWSRKVDSTELLQAMVLGDEPKFDPFTGADLQAGEVRERSYGAKAGLEAPRFCQLCGRRMVVQVRPDGWTAKCSRHGEVDSVMLEQR
;
A
#
# COMPACT_ATOMS: atom_id res chain seq x y z
N MET A 1 27.42 -44.34 -16.16
CA MET A 1 25.95 -44.27 -16.20
C MET A 1 25.47 -43.44 -15.01
N GLN A 2 25.30 -42.12 -15.18
CA GLN A 2 24.83 -41.24 -14.11
C GLN A 2 23.31 -41.11 -14.25
N LEU A 3 22.57 -41.67 -13.30
CA LEU A 3 21.11 -41.60 -13.25
C LEU A 3 20.68 -40.19 -12.78
N SER A 4 20.20 -39.38 -13.71
CA SER A 4 19.58 -38.08 -13.43
C SER A 4 18.26 -38.28 -12.69
N LYS A 5 18.15 -37.79 -11.45
CA LYS A 5 16.88 -37.80 -10.70
C LYS A 5 15.88 -36.80 -11.31
N PRO A 6 14.57 -37.12 -11.35
CA PRO A 6 13.55 -36.22 -11.88
C PRO A 6 13.29 -35.05 -10.92
N ARG A 7 13.18 -33.83 -11.47
CA ARG A 7 12.77 -32.64 -10.73
C ARG A 7 11.27 -32.67 -10.49
N THR A 8 10.84 -32.86 -9.25
CA THR A 8 9.44 -32.71 -8.83
C THR A 8 9.06 -31.23 -8.82
N SER A 9 8.20 -30.81 -9.75
CA SER A 9 7.62 -29.47 -9.78
C SER A 9 6.57 -29.33 -8.67
N SER A 10 6.88 -28.54 -7.64
CA SER A 10 5.92 -28.17 -6.60
C SER A 10 4.84 -27.23 -7.18
N PRO A 11 3.54 -27.48 -6.96
CA PRO A 11 2.49 -26.57 -7.42
C PRO A 11 2.59 -25.26 -6.62
N ARG A 12 2.76 -24.13 -7.32
CA ARG A 12 2.75 -22.80 -6.70
C ARG A 12 1.35 -22.52 -6.17
N ALA A 13 1.14 -22.68 -4.88
CA ALA A 13 -0.03 -22.15 -4.21
C ALA A 13 0.07 -20.61 -4.18
N THR A 14 -0.45 -19.95 -5.21
CA THR A 14 -0.55 -18.48 -5.29
C THR A 14 -1.78 -17.98 -4.55
N TRP A 15 -1.95 -18.38 -3.28
CA TRP A 15 -3.00 -17.78 -2.46
C TRP A 15 -2.41 -16.56 -1.77
N SER A 16 -2.58 -15.40 -2.42
CA SER A 16 -2.27 -14.11 -1.82
C SER A 16 -3.17 -13.99 -0.58
N ARG A 17 -2.58 -14.17 0.60
CA ARG A 17 -3.29 -14.10 1.89
C ARG A 17 -4.08 -12.80 1.91
N LYS A 18 -5.41 -12.88 1.93
CA LYS A 18 -6.24 -11.69 2.13
C LYS A 18 -5.90 -11.11 3.50
N VAL A 19 -5.81 -9.79 3.55
CA VAL A 19 -5.52 -9.03 4.75
C VAL A 19 -6.85 -8.50 5.23
N ASP A 20 -7.35 -9.04 6.34
CA ASP A 20 -8.59 -8.59 6.99
C ASP A 20 -8.34 -7.51 8.06
N SER A 21 -7.20 -6.80 7.97
CA SER A 21 -6.89 -5.65 8.84
C SER A 21 -7.52 -4.37 8.28
N THR A 22 -7.98 -3.50 9.17
CA THR A 22 -8.51 -2.15 8.86
C THR A 22 -7.65 -1.04 9.46
N GLU A 23 -6.47 -1.36 10.01
CA GLU A 23 -5.63 -0.41 10.74
C GLU A 23 -5.21 0.78 9.88
N LEU A 24 -4.91 0.55 8.59
CA LEU A 24 -4.57 1.64 7.68
C LEU A 24 -5.74 2.61 7.49
N LEU A 25 -6.94 2.07 7.28
CA LEU A 25 -8.14 2.89 7.10
C LEU A 25 -8.45 3.71 8.36
N GLN A 26 -8.40 3.08 9.53
CA GLN A 26 -8.62 3.76 10.80
C GLN A 26 -7.61 4.90 10.99
N ALA A 27 -6.32 4.63 10.77
CA ALA A 27 -5.28 5.65 10.92
C ALA A 27 -5.47 6.83 9.96
N MET A 28 -5.89 6.59 8.71
CA MET A 28 -6.10 7.68 7.75
C MET A 28 -7.37 8.48 8.04
N VAL A 29 -8.47 7.82 8.42
CA VAL A 29 -9.75 8.48 8.74
C VAL A 29 -9.67 9.27 10.04
N LEU A 30 -8.98 8.74 11.06
CA LEU A 30 -8.79 9.41 12.34
C LEU A 30 -7.72 10.52 12.29
N GLY A 31 -6.95 10.60 11.20
CA GLY A 31 -5.90 11.60 11.03
C GLY A 31 -4.68 11.34 11.91
N ASP A 32 -4.36 10.07 12.19
CA ASP A 32 -3.17 9.70 12.95
C ASP A 32 -1.90 10.20 12.24
N GLU A 33 -0.88 10.54 13.03
CA GLU A 33 0.40 11.01 12.48
C GLU A 33 1.11 9.88 11.70
N PRO A 34 1.41 10.08 10.41
CA PRO A 34 1.96 9.03 9.57
C PRO A 34 3.42 8.72 9.94
N LYS A 35 3.76 7.44 10.14
CA LYS A 35 5.16 7.01 10.29
C LYS A 35 5.92 7.11 8.97
N PHE A 36 5.21 6.85 7.88
CA PHE A 36 5.73 6.96 6.52
C PHE A 36 4.87 7.89 5.69
N ASP A 37 5.49 8.72 4.87
CA ASP A 37 4.78 9.59 3.95
C ASP A 37 3.98 8.76 2.92
N PRO A 38 2.65 8.92 2.81
CA PRO A 38 1.82 8.07 1.94
C PRO A 38 2.11 8.21 0.44
N PHE A 39 2.75 9.29 0.00
CA PHE A 39 2.96 9.62 -1.41
C PHE A 39 4.39 9.32 -1.87
N THR A 40 5.37 9.51 -0.99
CA THR A 40 6.80 9.35 -1.29
C THR A 40 7.43 8.14 -0.62
N GLY A 41 6.82 7.62 0.46
CA GLY A 41 7.38 6.55 1.28
C GLY A 41 8.56 6.98 2.15
N ALA A 42 8.76 8.29 2.37
CA ALA A 42 9.72 8.82 3.34
C ALA A 42 9.42 8.31 4.76
N ASP A 43 10.45 7.87 5.47
CA ASP A 43 10.33 7.47 6.89
C ASP A 43 10.33 8.71 7.78
N LEU A 44 9.14 9.24 8.05
CA LEU A 44 8.94 10.43 8.86
C LEU A 44 9.35 10.20 10.31
N GLN A 45 9.21 8.96 10.81
CA GLN A 45 9.66 8.58 12.14
C GLN A 45 11.19 8.63 12.28
N ALA A 46 11.92 8.30 11.21
CA ALA A 46 13.37 8.45 11.13
C ALA A 46 13.82 9.87 10.77
N GLY A 47 12.89 10.84 10.64
CA GLY A 47 13.18 12.22 10.24
C GLY A 47 13.52 12.38 8.75
N GLU A 48 13.25 11.37 7.93
CA GLU A 48 13.44 11.48 6.49
C GLU A 48 12.33 12.33 5.87
N VAL A 49 12.71 13.30 5.05
CA VAL A 49 11.77 14.14 4.30
C VAL A 49 12.08 14.02 2.82
N ARG A 50 11.04 13.74 2.02
CA ARG A 50 11.11 13.78 0.56
C ARG A 50 10.04 14.70 0.03
N GLU A 51 10.39 15.47 -0.99
CA GLU A 51 9.48 16.39 -1.62
C GLU A 51 8.34 15.62 -2.32
N ARG A 52 7.10 15.99 -1.99
CA ARG A 52 5.91 15.44 -2.66
C ARG A 52 5.76 16.05 -4.06
N SER A 53 5.23 15.27 -4.99
CA SER A 53 4.83 15.77 -6.31
C SER A 53 3.76 16.87 -6.19
N TYR A 54 3.64 17.69 -7.22
CA TYR A 54 2.57 18.69 -7.29
C TYR A 54 1.17 18.06 -7.21
N GLY A 55 0.96 16.91 -7.85
CA GLY A 55 -0.32 16.19 -7.80
C GLY A 55 -0.67 15.71 -6.39
N ALA A 56 0.31 15.15 -5.65
CA ALA A 56 0.13 14.76 -4.27
C ALA A 56 -0.18 15.95 -3.35
N LYS A 57 0.49 17.09 -3.53
CA LYS A 57 0.20 18.32 -2.79
C LYS A 57 -1.19 18.88 -3.09
N ALA A 58 -1.66 18.70 -4.32
CA ALA A 58 -2.99 19.12 -4.76
C ALA A 58 -4.11 18.11 -4.42
N GLY A 59 -3.79 16.96 -3.79
CA GLY A 59 -4.78 15.93 -3.47
C GLY A 59 -5.29 15.13 -4.68
N LEU A 60 -4.60 15.20 -5.82
CA LEU A 60 -5.01 14.57 -7.09
C LEU A 60 -4.41 13.17 -7.30
N GLU A 61 -3.55 12.72 -6.39
CA GLU A 61 -2.88 11.42 -6.47
C GLU A 61 -3.37 10.47 -5.38
N ALA A 62 -3.46 9.19 -5.72
CA ALA A 62 -3.67 8.15 -4.72
C ALA A 62 -2.39 7.92 -3.87
N PRO A 63 -2.52 7.61 -2.58
CA PRO A 63 -1.39 7.20 -1.75
C PRO A 63 -0.80 5.90 -2.31
N ARG A 64 0.52 5.88 -2.48
CA ARG A 64 1.26 4.74 -3.03
C ARG A 64 2.00 3.93 -1.97
N PHE A 65 2.10 4.47 -0.76
CA PHE A 65 2.82 3.85 0.35
C PHE A 65 1.93 3.79 1.58
N CYS A 66 2.02 2.69 2.33
CA CYS A 66 1.29 2.53 3.58
C CYS A 66 1.90 3.41 4.67
N GLN A 67 1.11 4.31 5.26
CA GLN A 67 1.60 5.23 6.29
C GLN A 67 2.08 4.58 7.59
N LEU A 68 1.71 3.31 7.79
CA LEU A 68 2.09 2.53 8.97
C LEU A 68 3.41 1.77 8.81
N CYS A 69 3.79 1.39 7.58
CA CYS A 69 4.95 0.52 7.36
C CYS A 69 5.78 0.78 6.11
N GLY A 70 5.49 1.83 5.35
CA GLY A 70 6.29 2.26 4.19
C GLY A 70 6.25 1.33 2.98
N ARG A 71 5.43 0.26 3.01
CA ARG A 71 5.33 -0.68 1.89
C ARG A 71 4.56 -0.04 0.73
N ARG A 72 5.05 -0.23 -0.50
CA ARG A 72 4.30 0.11 -1.72
C ARG A 72 2.98 -0.66 -1.77
N MET A 73 1.91 0.07 -1.95
CA MET A 73 0.55 -0.47 -2.05
C MET A 73 0.21 -0.83 -3.49
N VAL A 74 -0.75 -1.73 -3.67
CA VAL A 74 -1.38 -1.94 -4.97
C VAL A 74 -2.49 -0.91 -5.10
N VAL A 75 -2.36 -0.03 -6.09
CA VAL A 75 -3.32 1.06 -6.34
C VAL A 75 -4.13 0.73 -7.59
N GLN A 76 -5.44 0.87 -7.51
CA GLN A 76 -6.34 0.83 -8.65
C GLN A 76 -7.08 2.18 -8.75
N VAL A 77 -6.86 2.87 -9.86
CA VAL A 77 -7.57 4.12 -10.17
C VAL A 77 -8.83 3.80 -10.97
N ARG A 78 -9.94 4.43 -10.61
CA ARG A 78 -11.25 4.36 -11.26
C ARG A 78 -11.67 5.78 -11.67
N PRO A 79 -12.65 5.95 -12.59
CA PRO A 79 -13.16 7.28 -12.94
C PRO A 79 -13.72 8.06 -11.74
N ASP A 80 -14.26 7.35 -10.74
CA ASP A 80 -14.90 7.89 -9.53
C ASP A 80 -13.96 8.00 -8.32
N GLY A 81 -12.70 7.60 -8.43
CA GLY A 81 -11.79 7.58 -7.29
C GLY A 81 -10.68 6.53 -7.39
N TRP A 82 -10.23 6.02 -6.24
CA TRP A 82 -9.18 5.00 -6.21
C TRP A 82 -9.30 4.09 -4.98
N THR A 83 -8.74 2.89 -5.10
CA THR A 83 -8.42 2.01 -3.97
C THR A 83 -6.92 1.82 -3.85
N ALA A 84 -6.42 1.73 -2.62
CA ALA A 84 -5.01 1.44 -2.34
C ALA A 84 -4.89 0.38 -1.24
N LYS A 85 -4.23 -0.73 -1.57
CA LYS A 85 -4.15 -1.91 -0.70
C LYS A 85 -2.74 -2.17 -0.21
N CYS A 86 -2.56 -2.15 1.09
CA CYS A 86 -1.39 -2.65 1.78
C CYS A 86 -1.52 -4.15 2.04
N SER A 87 -0.47 -4.91 1.74
CA SER A 87 -0.42 -6.36 2.01
C SER A 87 -0.31 -6.72 3.51
N ARG A 88 -0.42 -5.76 4.42
CA ARG A 88 -0.34 -5.96 5.89
C ARG A 88 -1.43 -5.25 6.66
N HIS A 89 -1.71 -4.00 6.33
CA HIS A 89 -2.58 -3.13 7.13
C HIS A 89 -3.95 -2.84 6.50
N GLY A 90 -4.28 -3.52 5.40
CA GLY A 90 -5.59 -3.41 4.77
C GLY A 90 -5.64 -2.47 3.58
N GLU A 91 -6.86 -2.09 3.23
CA GLU A 91 -7.20 -1.28 2.06
C GLU A 91 -7.82 0.05 2.49
N VAL A 92 -7.59 1.08 1.67
CA VAL A 92 -8.25 2.38 1.75
C VAL A 92 -8.85 2.73 0.40
N ASP A 93 -9.98 3.45 0.44
CA ASP A 93 -10.71 3.91 -0.74
C ASP A 93 -10.96 5.41 -0.61
N SER A 94 -10.84 6.14 -1.71
CA SER A 94 -11.02 7.58 -1.76
C SER A 94 -12.40 8.04 -1.28
N VAL A 95 -13.44 7.22 -1.46
CA VAL A 95 -14.81 7.48 -0.96
C VAL A 95 -14.84 7.54 0.56
N MET A 96 -14.11 6.64 1.24
CA MET A 96 -14.05 6.61 2.71
C MET A 96 -13.20 7.74 3.29
N LEU A 97 -12.33 8.34 2.46
CA LEU A 97 -11.49 9.48 2.81
C LEU A 97 -12.08 10.82 2.34
N GLU A 98 -13.32 10.81 1.82
CA GLU A 98 -14.01 11.99 1.26
C GLU A 98 -13.21 12.71 0.15
N GLN A 99 -12.31 11.99 -0.52
CA GLN A 99 -11.47 12.48 -1.60
C GLN A 99 -12.11 12.06 -2.93
N ARG A 100 -12.72 13.03 -3.61
CA ARG A 100 -13.29 12.89 -4.95
C ARG A 100 -12.64 13.86 -5.92
#